data_AF-A0A9E5KKY1-F1
#
_entry.id   AF-A0A9E5KKY1-F1
#
_cell.length_a   1.000
_cell.length_b   1.000
_cell.length_c   1.000
_cell.angle_alpha   90.00
_cell.angle_beta   90.00
_cell.angle_gamma   90.00
#
_symmetry.space_group_name_H-M   'P 1'
#
loop_
_entity.id
_entity.type
_entity.pdbx_description
1 polymer ?
#
loop_
_entity_poly.entity_id
_entity_poly.type
_entity_poly.pdbx_seq_one_letter_code
_entity_poly.pdbx_strand_id
1 'polypeptide(L)' 'MTFDQMIVGGLPKCVPDGKIRYQLFMSGLAARHTYLLNTDSGKAWQMQSVKDKDGNEFHAWFPFVD' A
#
# COMPACT_ATOMS: atom_id res chain seq x y z
N MET A 1 12.35 -5.76 -6.07
CA MET A 1 11.53 -4.67 -5.52
C MET A 1 11.11 -5.07 -4.13
N THR A 2 11.50 -4.28 -3.13
CA THR A 2 11.14 -4.50 -1.72
C THR A 2 9.98 -3.57 -1.36
N PHE A 3 9.25 -3.87 -0.28
CA PHE A 3 8.07 -3.09 0.13
C PHE A 3 8.38 -1.62 0.43
N ASP A 4 9.60 -1.31 0.91
CA ASP A 4 10.03 0.05 1.22
C ASP A 4 10.16 0.95 -0.02
N GLN A 5 10.27 0.36 -1.21
CA GLN A 5 10.43 1.08 -2.48
C GLN A 5 9.10 1.29 -3.22
N MET A 6 7.99 0.76 -2.71
CA MET A 6 6.70 0.85 -3.38
C MET A 6 6.07 2.23 -3.20
N ILE A 7 5.50 2.75 -4.29
CA ILE A 7 4.75 4.02 -4.26
C ILE A 7 3.45 3.81 -3.48
N VAL A 8 3.13 4.74 -2.57
CA VAL A 8 1.87 4.76 -1.82
C VAL A 8 1.12 6.06 -2.07
N GLY A 9 -0.04 5.95 -2.70
CA GLY A 9 -0.87 7.11 -3.01
C GLY A 9 -1.58 7.67 -1.77
N GLY A 10 -1.52 8.98 -1.57
CA GLY A 10 -2.35 9.65 -0.55
C GLY A 10 -1.99 9.31 0.91
N LEU A 11 -0.73 8.99 1.18
CA LEU A 11 -0.26 8.79 2.57
C LEU A 11 -0.47 10.08 3.39
N PRO A 12 -1.02 9.97 4.62
CA PRO A 12 -1.07 11.09 5.53
C PRO A 12 0.36 11.48 5.95
N LYS A 13 0.57 12.78 6.24
CA LYS A 13 1.83 13.26 6.80
C LYS A 13 2.08 12.56 8.14
N CYS A 14 3.13 11.77 8.23
CA CYS A 14 3.50 11.07 9.45
C CYS A 14 4.31 12.01 10.37
N VAL A 15 3.97 12.03 11.65
CA VAL A 15 4.81 12.64 12.69
C VAL A 15 5.60 11.49 13.33
N PRO A 16 6.94 11.53 13.35
CA PRO A 16 7.74 10.48 13.98
C PRO A 16 7.55 10.54 15.50
N ASP A 17 6.62 9.74 16.01
CA ASP A 17 6.29 9.61 17.44
C ASP A 17 6.62 8.22 18.00
N GLY A 18 7.37 7.41 17.23
CA GLY A 18 7.80 6.07 17.60
C GLY A 18 6.69 5.01 17.58
N LYS A 19 5.47 5.34 17.16
CA LYS A 19 4.36 4.40 17.09
C LYS A 19 4.34 3.63 15.77
N ILE A 20 4.07 2.33 15.85
CA ILE A 20 3.76 1.51 14.67
C ILE A 20 2.36 1.87 14.22
N ARG A 21 2.23 2.51 13.05
CA ARG A 21 0.95 3.00 12.52
C ARG A 21 0.38 2.15 11.41
N TYR A 22 1.15 1.18 10.91
CA TYR A 22 0.79 0.42 9.72
C TYR A 22 0.91 -1.07 9.96
N GLN A 23 -0.09 -1.81 9.49
CA GLN A 23 -0.11 -3.26 9.46
C GLN A 23 -0.26 -3.74 8.02
N LEU A 24 0.50 -4.78 7.67
CA LEU A 24 0.47 -5.39 6.35
C LEU A 24 -0.28 -6.72 6.44
N PHE A 25 -1.37 -6.83 5.68
CA PHE A 25 -2.14 -8.06 5.51
C PHE A 25 -1.87 -8.63 4.12
N MET A 26 -1.33 -9.84 4.06
CA MET A 26 -1.03 -10.51 2.81
C MET A 26 -1.92 -11.74 2.65
N SER A 27 -2.48 -11.92 1.46
CA SER A 27 -3.15 -13.17 1.12
C SER A 27 -2.16 -14.19 0.56
N GLY A 28 -2.31 -15.45 0.95
CA GLY A 28 -1.59 -16.55 0.31
C GLY A 28 -2.10 -16.91 -1.09
N LEU A 29 -3.23 -16.35 -1.53
CA LEU A 29 -3.87 -16.70 -2.79
C LEU A 29 -3.39 -15.81 -3.95
N ALA A 30 -3.33 -14.49 -3.74
CA ALA A 30 -2.91 -13.55 -4.77
C ALA A 30 -2.43 -12.20 -4.20
N ALA A 31 -1.49 -11.58 -4.91
CA ALA A 31 -0.89 -10.28 -4.59
C ALA A 31 -1.92 -9.12 -4.53
N ARG A 32 -2.99 -9.19 -5.32
CA ARG A 32 -4.10 -8.20 -5.31
C ARG A 32 -4.88 -8.17 -3.99
N HIS A 33 -4.77 -9.21 -3.18
CA HIS A 33 -5.40 -9.30 -1.87
C HIS A 33 -4.43 -8.92 -0.74
N THR A 34 -3.42 -8.11 -1.06
CA THR A 34 -2.52 -7.53 -0.09
C THR A 34 -2.96 -6.12 0.25
N TYR A 35 -3.11 -5.85 1.54
CA TYR A 35 -3.60 -4.59 2.08
C TYR A 35 -2.63 -4.01 3.10
N LEU A 36 -2.42 -2.70 3.03
CA LEU A 36 -1.74 -1.89 4.04
C LEU A 36 -2.81 -1.14 4.83
N LEU A 37 -2.86 -1.31 6.14
CA LEU A 37 -3.85 -0.68 7.01
C LEU A 37 -3.18 0.34 7.94
N ASN A 38 -3.71 1.56 8.00
CA ASN A 38 -3.35 2.53 9.02
C ASN A 38 -4.17 2.29 10.29
N THR A 39 -3.49 1.95 11.39
CA THR A 39 -4.12 1.57 12.67
C THR A 39 -4.74 2.73 13.42
N ASP A 40 -4.32 3.97 13.14
CA ASP A 40 -4.86 5.17 13.80
C ASP A 40 -6.18 5.64 13.15
N SER A 41 -6.24 5.59 11.81
CA SER A 41 -7.33 6.18 11.03
C SER A 41 -8.28 5.15 10.40
N GLY A 42 -7.90 3.87 10.40
CA GLY A 42 -8.64 2.81 9.70
C GLY A 42 -8.53 2.87 8.16
N LYS A 43 -7.79 3.83 7.60
CA LYS A 43 -7.59 3.91 6.15
C LYS A 43 -6.80 2.70 5.66
N ALA A 44 -7.20 2.17 4.52
CA ALA A 44 -6.54 1.03 3.90
C ALA A 44 -6.05 1.38 2.49
N TRP A 45 -5.00 0.70 2.06
CA TRP A 45 -4.50 0.70 0.70
C TRP A 45 -4.43 -0.73 0.20
N GLN A 46 -4.79 -0.94 -1.06
CA GLN A 46 -4.65 -2.23 -1.75
C GLN A 46 -3.46 -2.16 -2.71
N MET A 47 -2.68 -3.23 -2.79
CA MET A 47 -1.64 -3.36 -3.80
C MET A 47 -2.26 -3.68 -5.16
N GLN A 48 -1.93 -2.87 -6.17
CA GLN A 48 -2.42 -3.04 -7.53
C GLN A 48 -1.26 -3.12 -8.52
N SER A 49 -1.46 -3.87 -9.61
CA SER A 49 -0.60 -3.81 -10.80
C SER A 49 -0.96 -2.58 -11.63
N VAL A 50 0.05 -1.80 -11.98
CA VAL A 50 -0.08 -0.62 -12.83
C VAL A 50 0.87 -0.76 -14.01
N LYS A 51 0.43 -0.30 -15.18
CA LYS A 51 1.30 -0.14 -16.34
C LYS A 51 1.68 1.32 -16.51
N ASP A 52 2.96 1.60 -16.70
CA ASP A 52 3.40 2.93 -17.08
C ASP A 52 3.07 3.26 -18.56
N LYS A 53 3.46 4.45 -19.00
CA LYS A 53 3.22 4.91 -20.39
C LYS A 53 3.99 4.10 -21.43
N ASP A 54 5.09 3.47 -21.03
CA ASP A 54 5.95 2.65 -21.87
C ASP A 54 5.54 1.16 -21.86
N GLY A 55 4.53 0.81 -21.06
CA GLY A 55 3.97 -0.54 -20.94
C GLY A 55 4.62 -1.41 -19.87
N ASN A 56 5.57 -0.88 -19.09
CA ASN A 56 6.18 -1.64 -18.00
C ASN A 56 5.20 -1.79 -16.83
N GLU A 57 5.12 -3.00 -16.29
CA GLU A 57 4.27 -3.31 -15.15
C GLU A 57 5.02 -3.13 -13.83
N PHE A 58 4.43 -2.41 -12.88
CA PHE A 58 4.92 -2.26 -11.52
C PHE A 58 3.78 -2.32 -10.51
N HIS A 59 4.11 -2.60 -9.26
CA HIS A 59 3.13 -2.63 -8.17
C HIS A 59 3.17 -1.35 -7.35
N ALA A 60 2.00 -0.83 -7.00
CA ALA A 60 1.86 0.33 -6.12
C ALA A 60 0.62 0.20 -5.22
N TRP A 61 0.64 0.95 -4.13
CA TRP A 61 -0.44 0.98 -3.15
C TRP A 61 -1.39 2.12 -3.43
N PHE A 62 -2.66 1.80 -3.63
CA PHE A 62 -3.72 2.78 -3.86
C PHE A 62 -4.74 2.74 -2.75
N PRO A 63 -5.33 3.90 -2.36
CA PRO A 63 -6.41 3.93 -1.39
C PRO A 63 -7.48 2.91 -1.75
N PHE A 64 -7.81 2.06 -0.79
CA PHE A 64 -8.89 1.10 -0.94
C PHE A 64 -10.20 1.84 -0.68
N VAL A 65 -11.09 1.79 -1.67
CA VAL A 65 -12.45 2.32 -1.60
C VAL A 65 -13.33 1.18 -2.10
N ASP A 66 -14.32 0.79 -1.30
CA ASP A 66 -15.35 -0.20 -1.69
C ASP A 66 -16.34 0.43 -2.69
#